data_AF-A0A7S3SXY5-F1
#
_entry.id   AF-A0A7S3SXY5-F1
#
_cell.length_a   1.000
_cell.length_b   1.000
_cell.length_c   1.000
_cell.angle_alpha   90.00
_cell.angle_beta   90.00
_cell.angle_gamma   90.00
#
_symmetry.space_group_name_H-M   'P 1'
#
loop_
_entity.id
_entity.type
_entity.pdbx_description
1 polymer ?
#
loop_
_entity_poly.entity_id
_entity_poly.type
_entity_poly.pdbx_seq_one_letter_code
_entity_poly.pdbx_strand_id
1 'polypeptide(L)'
;AKGAIIGPPRLQMLQVWVLREYLHKEFGGPDEDLFGSVPGGFDLERVIDDFVFMCFFVGNDFLPHIPALEIRDGAIDMLIFAYKKLMPRFGGFLTDGGRVNLPRTEILLREVSAF
;
A
#
# COMPACT_ATOMS: atom_id res chain seq x y z
N ALA A 1 44.65 -23.24 4.85
CA ALA A 1 43.70 -22.17 4.47
C ALA A 1 43.31 -21.43 5.75
N LYS A 2 43.74 -20.17 5.92
CA LYS A 2 43.40 -19.36 7.10
C LYS A 2 41.94 -18.94 6.99
N GLY A 3 41.13 -19.28 8.00
CA GLY A 3 39.72 -18.90 8.07
C GLY A 3 39.59 -17.38 8.03
N ALA A 4 38.78 -16.89 7.10
CA ALA A 4 38.44 -15.48 7.03
C ALA A 4 37.68 -15.10 8.30
N ILE A 5 38.18 -14.10 9.02
CA ILE A 5 37.48 -13.51 10.16
C ILE A 5 36.28 -12.76 9.56
N ILE A 6 35.09 -13.34 9.66
CA ILE A 6 33.85 -12.69 9.26
C ILE A 6 33.60 -11.61 10.32
N GLY A 7 33.79 -10.34 9.96
CA GLY A 7 33.42 -9.21 10.81
C GLY A 7 31.91 -9.24 11.13
N PRO A 8 31.46 -8.50 12.16
CA PRO A 8 30.04 -8.49 12.51
C PRO A 8 29.18 -8.11 11.29
N PRO A 9 28.02 -8.76 11.12
CA PRO A 9 27.15 -8.47 9.99
C PRO A 9 26.74 -6.99 10.02
N ARG A 10 26.74 -6.35 8.86
CA ARG A 10 26.21 -4.99 8.71
C ARG A 10 24.69 -5.04 8.83
N LEU A 11 24.16 -4.46 9.88
CA LEU A 11 22.71 -4.35 10.12
C LEU A 11 22.19 -3.03 9.55
N GLN A 12 20.93 -3.05 9.10
CA GLN A 12 20.19 -1.86 8.69
C GLN A 12 18.96 -1.73 9.58
N MET A 13 18.66 -0.51 10.02
CA MET A 13 17.49 -0.21 10.82
C MET A 13 16.51 0.61 9.98
N LEU A 14 15.31 0.09 9.79
CA LEU A 14 14.20 0.81 9.17
C LEU A 14 13.39 1.49 10.26
N GLN A 15 13.21 2.81 10.14
CA GLN A 15 12.40 3.58 11.07
C GLN A 15 10.96 3.67 10.57
N VAL A 16 10.07 2.88 11.16
CA VAL A 16 8.64 2.83 10.76
C VAL A 16 7.97 4.19 10.93
N TRP A 17 8.34 4.98 11.94
CA TRP A 17 7.76 6.31 12.11
C TRP A 17 8.11 7.27 10.96
N VAL A 18 9.34 7.20 10.43
CA VAL A 18 9.73 7.99 9.27
C VAL A 18 8.92 7.54 8.06
N LEU A 19 8.77 6.24 7.84
CA LEU A 19 7.92 5.72 6.76
C LEU A 19 6.48 6.25 6.87
N ARG A 20 5.90 6.29 8.08
CA ARG A 20 4.56 6.87 8.31
C ARG A 20 4.49 8.34 7.92
N GLU A 21 5.52 9.13 8.20
CA GLU A 21 5.59 10.53 7.76
C GLU A 21 5.62 10.65 6.22
N TYR A 22 6.33 9.74 5.54
CA TYR A 22 6.34 9.70 4.07
C TYR A 22 4.99 9.28 3.51
N LEU A 23 4.32 8.28 4.10
CA LEU A 23 2.96 7.90 3.69
C LEU A 23 1.97 9.04 3.93
N HIS A 24 2.09 9.78 5.03
CA HIS A 24 1.26 10.95 5.27
C HIS A 24 1.48 12.05 4.22
N LYS A 25 2.73 12.26 3.78
CA LYS A 25 3.01 13.19 2.66
C LYS A 25 2.51 12.66 1.32
N GLU A 26 2.55 11.34 1.13
CA GLU A 26 2.06 10.71 -0.09
C GLU A 26 0.54 10.87 -0.19
N PHE A 27 -0.23 10.57 0.84
CA PHE A 27 -1.71 10.57 0.77
C PHE A 27 -2.41 11.80 1.33
N GLY A 28 -1.68 12.67 2.04
CA GLY A 28 -2.22 13.86 2.69
C GLY A 28 -2.04 15.14 1.86
N GLY A 29 -2.28 16.28 2.51
CA GLY A 29 -2.18 17.58 1.85
C GLY A 29 -3.23 17.75 0.75
N PRO A 30 -2.88 18.04 -0.52
CA PRO A 30 -3.84 18.19 -1.61
C PRO A 30 -4.72 16.96 -1.86
N ASP A 31 -4.20 15.76 -1.53
CA ASP A 31 -4.91 14.51 -1.76
C ASP A 31 -5.97 14.21 -0.68
N GLU A 32 -6.03 14.97 0.41
CA GLU A 32 -7.08 14.82 1.45
C GLU A 32 -8.48 15.07 0.88
N ASP A 33 -8.60 15.97 -0.10
CA ASP A 33 -9.86 16.29 -0.76
C ASP A 33 -10.43 15.08 -1.54
N LEU A 34 -9.59 14.13 -1.94
CA LEU A 34 -10.02 12.88 -2.59
C LEU A 34 -10.90 12.02 -1.67
N PHE A 35 -10.76 12.20 -0.36
CA PHE A 35 -11.50 11.47 0.68
C PHE A 35 -12.83 12.14 1.02
N GLY A 36 -13.27 13.19 0.30
CA GLY A 36 -14.54 13.87 0.57
C GLY A 36 -15.78 12.98 0.44
N SER A 37 -15.69 11.85 -0.28
CA SER A 37 -16.76 10.85 -0.37
C SER A 37 -16.80 9.87 0.82
N VAL A 38 -15.78 9.89 1.67
CA VAL A 38 -15.61 8.99 2.82
C VAL A 38 -16.24 9.64 4.06
N PRO A 39 -17.17 8.97 4.76
CA PRO A 39 -17.66 9.47 6.05
C PRO A 39 -16.50 9.62 7.04
N GLY A 40 -16.30 10.83 7.56
CA GLY A 40 -15.16 11.15 8.44
C GLY A 40 -13.92 11.69 7.71
N GLY A 41 -13.89 11.65 6.37
CA GLY A 41 -12.83 12.23 5.55
C GLY A 41 -11.52 11.43 5.59
N PHE A 42 -10.42 12.14 5.39
CA PHE A 42 -9.07 11.57 5.42
C PHE A 42 -8.69 11.11 6.83
N ASP A 43 -8.22 9.86 6.94
CA ASP A 43 -7.67 9.28 8.16
C ASP A 43 -6.40 8.49 7.79
N LEU A 44 -5.26 8.93 8.32
CA LEU A 44 -3.97 8.32 8.01
C LEU A 44 -3.89 6.85 8.46
N GLU A 45 -4.45 6.49 9.61
CA GLU A 45 -4.37 5.11 10.10
C GLU A 45 -5.14 4.17 9.18
N ARG A 46 -6.30 4.63 8.68
CA ARG A 46 -7.12 3.89 7.72
C ARG A 46 -6.46 3.75 6.35
N VAL A 47 -5.77 4.80 5.90
CA VAL A 47 -4.96 4.74 4.67
C VAL A 47 -3.80 3.78 4.82
N ILE A 48 -3.13 3.74 5.98
CA ILE A 48 -2.05 2.80 6.26
C ILE A 48 -2.57 1.36 6.24
N ASP A 49 -3.73 1.08 6.82
CA ASP A 49 -4.36 -0.24 6.79
C ASP A 49 -4.58 -0.71 5.33
N ASP A 50 -5.14 0.16 4.50
CA ASP A 50 -5.36 -0.12 3.08
C ASP A 50 -4.05 -0.25 2.29
N PHE A 51 -3.04 0.56 2.60
CA PHE A 51 -1.70 0.46 2.00
C PHE A 51 -1.06 -0.91 2.29
N VAL A 52 -1.11 -1.35 3.55
CA VAL A 52 -0.62 -2.69 3.94
C VAL A 52 -1.37 -3.78 3.19
N PHE A 53 -2.70 -3.65 3.08
CA PHE A 53 -3.51 -4.59 2.31
C PHE A 53 -3.15 -4.59 0.82
N MET A 54 -2.91 -3.43 0.20
CA MET A 54 -2.48 -3.33 -1.19
C MET A 54 -1.13 -4.02 -1.42
N CYS A 55 -0.19 -3.92 -0.47
CA CYS A 55 1.10 -4.62 -0.55
C CYS A 55 0.94 -6.15 -0.62
N PHE A 56 -0.17 -6.74 -0.13
CA PHE A 56 -0.39 -8.17 -0.26
C PHE A 56 -0.57 -8.62 -1.71
N PHE A 57 -1.10 -7.76 -2.60
CA PHE A 57 -1.22 -8.09 -4.03
C PHE A 57 0.12 -8.08 -4.76
N VAL A 58 1.05 -7.26 -4.28
CA VAL A 58 2.43 -7.19 -4.81
C VAL A 58 3.21 -8.45 -4.41
N GLY A 59 2.97 -8.97 -3.21
CA GLY A 59 3.53 -10.26 -2.80
C GLY A 59 3.26 -10.56 -1.34
N ASN A 60 2.95 -11.82 -1.06
CA ASN A 60 2.84 -12.36 0.29
C ASN A 60 3.16 -13.86 0.27
N ASP A 61 3.50 -14.42 1.43
CA ASP A 61 3.95 -15.81 1.54
C ASP A 61 2.81 -16.84 1.36
N PHE A 62 1.55 -16.40 1.37
CA PHE A 62 0.39 -17.30 1.40
C PHE A 62 -0.24 -17.50 0.03
N LEU A 63 -0.13 -16.51 -0.86
CA LEU A 63 -0.76 -16.53 -2.17
C LEU A 63 0.29 -16.67 -3.27
N PRO A 64 -0.04 -17.36 -4.38
CA PRO A 64 0.77 -17.29 -5.58
C PRO A 64 0.97 -15.83 -6.00
N HIS A 65 2.21 -15.48 -6.35
CA HIS A 65 2.53 -14.13 -6.80
C HIS A 65 1.77 -13.78 -8.08
N ILE A 66 1.27 -12.54 -8.17
CA ILE A 66 0.59 -12.02 -9.35
C ILE A 66 1.66 -11.45 -10.28
N PRO A 67 1.95 -12.07 -11.44
CA PRO A 67 3.09 -11.66 -12.28
C PRO A 67 3.00 -10.22 -12.80
N ALA A 68 1.77 -9.68 -12.90
CA ALA A 68 1.54 -8.30 -13.33
C ALA A 68 1.83 -7.25 -12.24
N LEU A 69 2.10 -7.67 -11.00
CA LEU A 69 2.30 -6.80 -9.84
C LEU A 69 3.62 -7.08 -9.15
N GLU A 70 4.73 -6.93 -9.87
CA GLU A 70 6.07 -6.99 -9.31
C GLU A 70 6.55 -5.62 -8.77
N ILE A 71 7.23 -5.62 -7.61
CA ILE A 71 7.87 -4.41 -7.07
C ILE A 71 8.83 -3.80 -8.10
N ARG A 72 9.53 -4.64 -8.86
CA ARG A 72 10.53 -4.22 -9.87
C ARG A 72 9.92 -3.41 -11.00
N ASP A 73 8.64 -3.64 -11.27
CA ASP A 73 7.89 -2.96 -12.32
C ASP A 73 7.07 -1.77 -11.79
N GLY A 74 7.30 -1.37 -10.53
CA GLY A 74 6.62 -0.22 -9.92
C GLY A 74 5.20 -0.51 -9.47
N ALA A 75 4.87 -1.77 -9.14
CA ALA A 75 3.51 -2.17 -8.77
C ALA A 75 2.95 -1.41 -7.55
N ILE A 76 3.80 -1.05 -6.58
CA ILE A 76 3.38 -0.26 -5.42
C ILE A 76 2.91 1.13 -5.87
N ASP A 77 3.69 1.81 -6.71
CA ASP A 77 3.34 3.15 -7.22
C ASP A 77 2.05 3.11 -8.05
N MET A 78 1.89 2.06 -8.87
CA MET A 78 0.66 1.82 -9.62
C MET A 78 -0.56 1.64 -8.71
N LEU A 79 -0.44 0.84 -7.64
CA LEU A 79 -1.51 0.62 -6.67
C LEU A 79 -1.86 1.90 -5.92
N ILE A 80 -0.87 2.68 -5.49
CA ILE A 80 -1.07 3.98 -4.84
C ILE A 80 -1.82 4.93 -5.79
N PHE A 81 -1.38 5.02 -7.04
CA PHE A 81 -2.01 5.87 -8.05
C PHE A 81 -3.46 5.47 -8.30
N ALA A 82 -3.71 4.17 -8.52
CA ALA A 82 -5.06 3.65 -8.75
C ALA A 82 -5.96 3.88 -7.53
N TYR A 83 -5.45 3.66 -6.32
CA TYR A 83 -6.17 3.88 -5.06
C TYR A 83 -6.59 5.35 -4.91
N LYS A 84 -5.67 6.30 -5.08
CA LYS A 84 -5.97 7.75 -5.03
C LYS A 84 -7.00 8.16 -6.08
N LYS A 85 -6.79 7.73 -7.34
CA LYS A 85 -7.69 8.01 -8.47
C LYS A 85 -9.12 7.52 -8.21
N LEU A 86 -9.26 6.37 -7.56
CA LEU A 86 -10.54 5.72 -7.30
C LEU A 86 -11.16 6.06 -5.95
N MET A 87 -10.42 6.71 -5.04
CA MET A 87 -10.90 7.06 -3.70
C MET A 87 -12.26 7.78 -3.71
N PRO A 88 -12.52 8.77 -4.59
CA PRO A 88 -13.83 9.42 -4.68
C PRO A 88 -14.99 8.49 -5.08
N ARG A 89 -14.70 7.30 -5.63
CA ARG A 89 -15.67 6.30 -6.11
C ARG A 89 -15.90 5.17 -5.11
N PHE A 90 -14.97 4.91 -4.20
CA PHE A 90 -15.10 3.82 -3.21
C PHE A 90 -16.16 4.12 -2.14
N GLY A 91 -16.35 5.39 -1.78
CA GLY A 91 -17.24 5.80 -0.69
C GLY A 91 -16.79 5.27 0.69
N GLY A 92 -15.50 4.95 0.83
CA GLY A 92 -14.86 4.47 2.06
C GLY A 92 -13.63 3.60 1.80
N PHE A 93 -12.92 3.24 2.87
CA PHE A 93 -11.70 2.43 2.84
C PHE A 93 -11.93 0.98 2.35
N LEU A 94 -10.88 0.34 1.87
CA LEU A 94 -10.87 -1.05 1.40
C LEU A 94 -10.96 -2.04 2.55
N THR A 95 -10.44 -1.69 3.71
CA THR A 95 -10.38 -2.54 4.89
C THR A 95 -11.03 -1.89 6.10
N ASP A 96 -11.51 -2.71 7.04
CA ASP A 96 -11.97 -2.29 8.36
C ASP A 96 -11.68 -3.34 9.44
N GLY A 97 -10.70 -3.07 10.31
CA GLY A 97 -10.34 -3.98 11.40
C GLY A 97 -9.99 -5.38 10.91
N GLY A 98 -9.30 -5.48 9.77
CA GLY A 98 -8.94 -6.74 9.11
C GLY A 98 -10.04 -7.35 8.23
N ARG A 99 -11.23 -6.76 8.15
CA ARG A 99 -12.27 -7.17 7.19
C ARG A 99 -12.10 -6.43 5.87
N VAL A 100 -12.03 -7.17 4.78
CA VAL A 100 -11.90 -6.60 3.43
C VAL A 100 -13.28 -6.30 2.85
N ASN A 101 -13.45 -5.11 2.29
CA ASN A 101 -14.59 -4.72 1.48
C ASN A 101 -14.37 -5.17 0.02
N LEU A 102 -14.75 -6.42 -0.26
CA LEU A 102 -14.54 -7.04 -1.58
C LEU A 102 -15.11 -6.23 -2.76
N PRO A 103 -16.31 -5.64 -2.70
CA PRO A 103 -16.80 -4.78 -3.78
C PRO A 103 -15.88 -3.61 -4.13
N ARG A 104 -15.30 -2.94 -3.12
CA ARG A 104 -14.34 -1.84 -3.36
C ARG A 104 -13.01 -2.36 -3.90
N THR A 105 -12.53 -3.47 -3.35
CA THR A 105 -11.31 -4.13 -3.83
C THR A 105 -11.43 -4.58 -5.28
N GLU A 106 -12.60 -5.07 -5.70
CA GLU A 106 -12.83 -5.44 -7.10
C GLU A 106 -12.68 -4.23 -8.04
N ILE A 107 -13.17 -3.06 -7.66
CA ILE A 107 -13.02 -1.83 -8.46
C ILE A 107 -11.54 -1.49 -8.63
N LEU A 108 -10.75 -1.57 -7.55
CA LEU A 108 -9.29 -1.34 -7.59
C LEU A 108 -8.61 -2.34 -8.53
N LEU A 109 -8.88 -3.64 -8.36
CA LEU A 109 -8.24 -4.70 -9.16
C LEU A 109 -8.62 -4.62 -10.65
N ARG A 110 -9.84 -4.20 -10.97
CA ARG A 110 -10.26 -3.94 -12.36
C ARG A 110 -9.47 -2.81 -12.99
N GLU A 111 -9.24 -1.72 -12.26
CA GLU A 111 -8.40 -0.61 -12.73
C GLU A 111 -6.96 -1.05 -12.93
N VAL A 112 -6.40 -1.79 -11.96
CA VAL A 112 -5.05 -2.36 -12.05
C VAL A 112 -4.90 -3.29 -13.25
N SER A 113 -5.91 -4.10 -13.56
CA SER A 113 -5.90 -5.00 -14.72
C SER A 113 -5.98 -4.29 -16.09
N ALA A 114 -6.30 -3.00 -16.09
CA ALA A 114 -6.40 -2.18 -17.31
C ALA A 114 -5.08 -1.47 -17.67
N PHE A 115 -4.07 -1.51 -16.79
CA PHE A 115 -2.70 -1.08 -17.09
C PHE A 115 -1.96 -2.18 -17.88
#